data_AF-A0A7W0UGW8-F1
#
_entry.id   AF-A0A7W0UGW8-F1
#
_cell.length_a   1.000
_cell.length_b   1.000
_cell.length_c   1.000
_cell.angle_alpha   90.00
_cell.angle_beta   90.00
_cell.angle_gamma   90.00
#
_symmetry.space_group_name_H-M   'P 1'
#
loop_
_entity.id
_entity.type
_entity.pdbx_description
1 polymer ?
#
loop_
_entity_poly.entity_id
_entity_poly.type
_entity_poly.pdbx_seq_one_letter_code
_entity_poly.pdbx_strand_id
1 'polypeptide(L)'
;MKAIRSFAVRASLPEALGALERVAANLRWSWDDRAVELFRWVDEEAWERAHHDPVKMLGNVPTERRDQLVDDGPFMACLDDVAGNLDRYLRGPRWY
;
A
#
# COMPACT_ATOMS: atom_id res chain seq x y z
N MET A 1 30.69 -16.82 -6.39
CA MET A 1 29.76 -16.00 -5.56
C MET A 1 28.35 -16.30 -6.05
N LYS A 2 27.56 -17.08 -5.29
CA LYS A 2 26.24 -17.57 -5.73
C LYS A 2 25.18 -16.54 -5.32
N ALA A 3 24.68 -15.76 -6.28
CA ALA A 3 23.60 -14.82 -6.02
C ALA A 3 22.33 -15.60 -5.64
N ILE A 4 21.96 -15.56 -4.37
CA ILE A 4 20.69 -16.10 -3.91
C ILE A 4 19.62 -15.11 -4.38
N ARG A 5 18.95 -15.44 -5.49
CA ARG A 5 17.77 -14.68 -5.94
C ARG A 5 16.61 -15.13 -5.06
N SER A 6 16.31 -14.34 -4.03
CA SER A 6 15.10 -14.49 -3.23
C SER A 6 13.89 -14.10 -4.09
N PHE A 7 13.19 -15.11 -4.59
CA PHE A 7 11.86 -14.92 -5.17
C PHE A 7 10.86 -14.90 -4.02
N ALA A 8 10.50 -13.70 -3.54
CA ALA A 8 9.38 -13.54 -2.63
C ALA A 8 8.09 -13.79 -3.43
N VAL A 9 7.49 -14.97 -3.23
CA VAL A 9 6.14 -15.24 -3.70
C VAL A 9 5.22 -14.29 -2.93
N ARG A 10 4.80 -13.19 -3.56
CA ARG A 10 3.80 -12.30 -2.97
C ARG A 10 2.47 -13.03 -3.00
N ALA A 11 1.93 -13.32 -1.82
CA ALA A 11 0.50 -13.60 -1.73
C ALA A 11 -0.24 -12.40 -2.32
N SER A 12 -0.98 -12.60 -3.40
CA SER A 12 -1.78 -11.53 -4.03
C SER A 12 -2.73 -10.97 -2.98
N LEU A 13 -2.77 -9.64 -2.83
CA LEU A 13 -3.80 -9.01 -2.02
C LEU A 13 -5.18 -9.30 -2.63
N PRO A 14 -6.25 -9.37 -1.80
CA PRO A 14 -7.62 -9.42 -2.30
C PRO A 14 -7.87 -8.27 -3.28
N GLU A 15 -8.71 -8.49 -4.29
CA GLU A 15 -9.01 -7.48 -5.33
C GLU A 15 -9.49 -6.15 -4.72
N ALA A 16 -10.25 -6.21 -3.62
CA ALA A 16 -10.70 -5.05 -2.87
C ALA A 16 -9.54 -4.15 -2.38
N LEU A 17 -8.37 -4.72 -2.07
CA LEU A 17 -7.18 -3.98 -1.65
C LEU A 17 -6.24 -3.65 -2.84
N GLY A 18 -6.65 -3.86 -4.09
CA GLY A 18 -5.81 -3.56 -5.26
C GLY A 18 -5.41 -2.07 -5.36
N ALA A 19 -6.24 -1.16 -4.83
CA ALA A 19 -5.88 0.25 -4.73
C ALA A 19 -4.67 0.49 -3.80
N LEU A 20 -4.52 -0.32 -2.76
CA LEU A 20 -3.42 -0.23 -1.79
C LEU A 20 -2.08 -0.56 -2.44
N GLU A 21 -2.05 -1.59 -3.29
CA GLU A 21 -0.86 -1.94 -4.09
C GLU A 21 -0.47 -0.82 -5.05
N ARG A 22 -1.47 -0.19 -5.71
CA ARG A 22 -1.22 0.93 -6.62
C ARG A 22 -0.63 2.14 -5.90
N VAL A 23 -1.13 2.48 -4.71
CA VAL A 23 -0.59 3.56 -3.89
C VAL A 23 0.84 3.23 -3.44
N ALA A 24 1.09 2.00 -2.98
CA ALA A 24 2.42 1.53 -2.57
C ALA A 24 3.44 1.56 -3.73
N ALA A 25 3.00 1.28 -4.96
CA ALA A 25 3.86 1.27 -6.15
C ALA A 25 4.23 2.66 -6.66
N ASN A 26 3.68 3.75 -6.11
CA ASN A 26 3.93 5.12 -6.55
C ASN A 26 4.60 5.96 -5.46
N LEU A 27 5.83 6.43 -5.69
CA LEU A 27 6.65 7.16 -4.70
C LEU A 27 5.98 8.42 -4.12
N ARG A 28 4.92 8.96 -4.74
CA ARG A 28 4.14 10.08 -4.20
C ARG A 28 3.64 9.82 -2.77
N TRP A 29 3.41 8.56 -2.39
CA TRP A 29 3.02 8.23 -1.01
C TRP A 29 3.98 8.79 0.03
N SER A 30 5.28 8.92 -0.29
CA SER A 30 6.29 9.45 0.64
C SER A 30 6.17 10.96 0.90
N TRP A 31 5.29 11.64 0.17
CA TRP A 31 4.99 13.08 0.26
C TRP A 31 3.52 13.32 0.62
N ASP A 32 2.78 12.25 0.91
CA ASP A 32 1.35 12.29 1.23
C ASP A 32 1.15 11.65 2.61
N ASP A 33 1.06 12.48 3.64
CA ASP A 33 0.92 12.04 5.03
C ASP A 33 -0.27 11.08 5.19
N ARG A 34 -1.34 11.27 4.42
CA ARG A 34 -2.50 10.38 4.48
C ARG A 34 -2.19 8.99 3.93
N ALA A 35 -1.34 8.88 2.92
CA ALA A 35 -0.88 7.59 2.41
C ALA A 35 0.03 6.89 3.43
N VAL A 36 0.89 7.64 4.13
CA VAL A 36 1.75 7.09 5.20
C VAL A 36 0.90 6.55 6.36
N GLU A 37 -0.08 7.34 6.83
CA GLU A 37 -1.01 6.91 7.87
C GLU A 37 -1.84 5.70 7.45
N LEU A 38 -2.15 5.58 6.15
CA LEU A 38 -2.84 4.42 5.63
C LEU A 38 -2.00 3.14 5.75
N PHE A 39 -0.70 3.19 5.47
CA PHE A 39 0.19 2.04 5.68
C PHE A 39 0.37 1.70 7.17
N ARG A 40 0.39 2.70 8.06
CA ARG A 40 0.41 2.49 9.51
C ARG A 40 -0.86 1.83 10.02
N TRP A 41 -2.03 2.22 9.51
CA TRP A 41 -3.32 1.61 9.85
C TRP A 41 -3.34 0.12 9.47
N VAL A 42 -2.78 -0.23 8.30
CA VAL A 42 -2.72 -1.63 7.85
C VAL A 42 -2.03 -2.51 8.90
N ASP A 43 -0.81 -2.17 9.30
CA ASP A 43 -0.06 -2.83 10.38
C ASP A 43 1.17 -1.99 10.75
N GLU A 44 1.12 -1.29 11.89
CA GLU A 44 2.18 -0.39 12.36
C GLU A 44 3.51 -1.14 12.58
N GLU A 45 3.49 -2.34 13.14
CA GLU A 45 4.72 -3.08 13.38
C GLU A 45 5.34 -3.57 12.07
N ALA A 46 4.53 -4.03 11.11
CA ALA A 46 5.02 -4.43 9.80
C ALA A 46 5.58 -3.24 9.02
N TRP A 47 5.00 -2.05 9.20
CA TRP A 47 5.50 -0.81 8.62
C TRP A 47 6.91 -0.46 9.13
N GLU A 48 7.12 -0.50 10.44
CA GLU A 48 8.42 -0.26 11.07
C GLU A 48 9.45 -1.34 10.68
N ARG A 49 9.08 -2.63 10.73
CA ARG A 49 9.94 -3.76 10.32
C ARG A 49 10.32 -3.71 8.84
N ALA A 50 9.48 -3.12 8.00
CA ALA A 50 9.75 -2.93 6.58
C ALA A 50 10.66 -1.72 6.30
N HIS A 51 11.06 -0.95 7.32
CA HIS A 51 11.76 0.34 7.16
C HIS A 51 10.99 1.30 6.26
N HIS A 52 9.66 1.39 6.47
CA HIS A 52 8.77 2.25 5.68
C HIS A 52 8.72 1.91 4.18
N ASP A 53 8.99 0.65 3.82
CA ASP A 53 8.76 0.13 2.47
C ASP A 53 7.34 -0.50 2.41
N PRO A 54 6.35 0.17 1.79
CA PRO A 54 4.99 -0.34 1.76
C PRO A 54 4.87 -1.63 0.94
N VAL A 55 5.67 -1.80 -0.10
CA VAL A 55 5.61 -2.99 -0.96
C VAL A 55 6.13 -4.22 -0.19
N LYS A 56 7.21 -4.05 0.58
CA LYS A 56 7.72 -5.11 1.46
C LYS A 56 6.75 -5.40 2.60
N MET A 57 6.17 -4.36 3.19
CA MET A 57 5.21 -4.46 4.29
C MET A 57 3.97 -5.26 3.88
N LEU A 58 3.31 -4.91 2.77
CA LEU A 58 2.11 -5.59 2.26
C LEU A 58 2.31 -7.09 1.98
N GLY A 59 3.52 -7.47 1.55
CA GLY A 59 3.89 -8.87 1.36
C GLY A 59 3.90 -9.70 2.64
N ASN A 60 4.03 -9.06 3.81
CA ASN A 60 4.09 -9.71 5.12
C ASN A 60 2.79 -9.61 5.93
N VAL A 61 1.78 -8.88 5.45
CA VAL A 61 0.49 -8.75 6.15
C VAL A 61 -0.26 -10.09 6.13
N PRO A 62 -0.68 -10.64 7.29
CA PRO A 62 -1.45 -11.88 7.35
C PRO A 62 -2.79 -11.78 6.62
N THR A 63 -3.30 -12.90 6.12
CA THR A 63 -4.59 -12.95 5.40
C THR A 63 -5.74 -12.45 6.27
N GLU A 64 -5.78 -12.85 7.54
CA GLU A 64 -6.82 -12.46 8.49
C GLU A 64 -6.86 -10.94 8.68
N ARG A 65 -5.69 -10.28 8.65
CA ARG A 65 -5.60 -8.82 8.75
C ARG A 65 -6.10 -8.15 7.47
N ARG A 66 -5.82 -8.73 6.30
CA ARG A 66 -6.36 -8.23 5.02
C ARG A 66 -7.88 -8.30 4.98
N ASP A 67 -8.45 -9.40 5.45
CA ASP A 67 -9.91 -9.58 5.48
C ASP A 67 -10.56 -8.55 6.43
N GLN A 68 -9.97 -8.31 7.61
CA GLN A 68 -10.42 -7.25 8.52
C GLN A 68 -10.39 -5.86 7.87
N LEU A 69 -9.36 -5.55 7.08
CA LEU A 69 -9.25 -4.26 6.39
C LEU A 69 -10.30 -4.11 5.28
N VAL A 70 -10.66 -5.20 4.60
CA VAL A 70 -11.75 -5.20 3.61
C VAL A 70 -13.10 -4.89 4.29
N ASP A 71 -13.31 -5.40 5.49
CA ASP A 71 -14.54 -5.15 6.27
C ASP A 71 -14.52 -3.81 7.04
N ASP A 72 -13.36 -3.14 7.13
CA ASP A 72 -13.19 -1.83 7.77
C ASP A 72 -13.61 -0.70 6.80
N GLY A 73 -14.89 -0.33 6.86
CA GLY A 73 -15.47 0.73 6.02
C GLY A 73 -14.72 2.07 6.07
N PRO A 74 -14.39 2.61 7.27
CA PRO A 74 -13.54 3.79 7.39
C PRO A 74 -12.18 3.67 6.68
N PHE A 75 -11.51 2.53 6.83
CA PHE A 75 -10.24 2.27 6.12
C PHE A 75 -10.44 2.29 4.60
N MET A 76 -11.43 1.55 4.10
CA MET A 76 -11.73 1.47 2.67
C MET A 76 -12.07 2.83 2.06
N ALA A 77 -12.85 3.66 2.78
CA ALA A 77 -13.15 5.02 2.35
C ALA A 77 -11.90 5.91 2.28
N CYS A 78 -10.97 5.76 3.24
CA CYS A 78 -9.70 6.47 3.23
C CYS A 78 -8.82 6.01 2.05
N LEU A 79 -8.78 4.70 1.78
CA LEU A 79 -8.05 4.11 0.66
C LEU A 79 -8.56 4.65 -0.68
N ASP A 80 -9.88 4.69 -0.87
CA ASP A 80 -10.49 5.21 -2.09
C ASP A 80 -10.17 6.70 -2.30
N ASP A 81 -10.18 7.51 -1.25
CA ASP A 81 -9.84 8.93 -1.35
C ASP A 81 -8.35 9.17 -1.66
N VAL A 82 -7.45 8.43 -1.01
CA VAL A 82 -6.00 8.49 -1.29
C VAL A 82 -5.72 8.03 -2.73
N ALA A 83 -6.30 6.91 -3.16
CA ALA A 83 -6.16 6.42 -4.52
C ALA A 83 -6.76 7.38 -5.56
N GLY A 84 -7.92 7.97 -5.27
CA GLY A 84 -8.56 8.98 -6.11
C GLY A 84 -7.76 10.28 -6.21
N ASN A 85 -7.09 10.70 -5.12
CA ASN A 85 -6.14 11.80 -5.12
C ASN A 85 -4.94 11.50 -6.02
N LEU A 86 -4.35 10.31 -5.89
CA LEU A 86 -3.28 9.85 -6.77
C LEU A 86 -3.71 9.85 -8.24
N ASP A 87 -4.91 9.34 -8.56
CA ASP A 87 -5.41 9.32 -9.93
C ASP A 87 -5.63 10.72 -10.52
N ARG A 88 -6.19 11.65 -9.73
CA ARG A 88 -6.31 13.05 -10.15
C ARG A 88 -4.94 13.67 -10.40
N TYR A 89 -3.97 13.41 -9.53
CA TYR A 89 -2.61 13.92 -9.69
C TYR A 89 -1.96 13.39 -10.98
N LEU A 90 -2.07 12.09 -11.25
CA LEU A 90 -1.48 11.45 -12.44
C LEU A 90 -2.18 11.85 -13.75
N ARG A 91 -3.47 12.15 -13.71
CA ARG A 91 -4.27 12.58 -14.88
C ARG A 91 -4.26 14.09 -15.11
N GLY A 92 -3.81 14.87 -14.13
CA GLY A 92 -3.77 16.33 -14.23
C GLY A 92 -2.87 16.80 -15.39
N PRO A 93 -3.16 17.98 -15.98
CA PRO A 93 -2.29 18.56 -16.99
C PRO A 93 -0.88 18.74 -16.41
N ARG A 94 0.09 18.07 -17.00
CA ARG A 94 1.50 18.25 -16.66
C ARG A 94 2.01 19.49 -17.38
N TRP A 95 2.96 20.19 -16.77
CA TRP A 95 3.49 21.48 -17.20
C TRP A 95 4.45 21.38 -18.42
N TYR A 96 4.18 20.47 -19.36
CA TYR A 96 4.89 20.32 -20.63
C TYR A 96 3.90 20.17 -21.79
#